data_AF-A0A8H7PSF8-F1
#
_entry.id   AF-A0A8H7PSF8-F1
#
_cell.length_a   1.000
_cell.length_b   1.000
_cell.length_c   1.000
_cell.angle_alpha   90.00
_cell.angle_beta   90.00
_cell.angle_gamma   90.00
#
_symmetry.space_group_name_H-M   'P 1'
#
loop_
_entity.id
_entity.type
_entity.pdbx_description
1 polymer ?
#
loop_
_entity_poly.entity_id
_entity_poly.type
_entity_poly.pdbx_seq_one_letter_code
_entity_poly.pdbx_strand_id
1 'polypeptide(L)'
;VCSKPLASVHFFPLEQNGKLVPVCERDYFKRLDLTCRTCGEALRDTYIVAADSKYHLDHFTCSQCDTHFGPDDLYYEHEGNVLCHYHYSTQYAIRCKGCSVTIFKQFVEGDNNERWHAECYMINKFWNVRLSDFYGQQRYAFHSIAVSSENPDAMEKMERDTEEKVYQIWTVLSAFEESSAATISDMLMHVSIGKYIDGVNMAKRFIDHVHILFQAIDLLDGMYIEKNEQGPNFKKEARALSRKTVDFFALLSQTQESGLRRIGITQDLLSLITGLANNLKSLIRIGLKSALTL
;
A
#
# COMPACT_ATOMS: atom_id res chain seq x y z
N VAL A 1 -39.08 12.37 -32.34
CA VAL A 1 -38.95 13.25 -33.52
C VAL A 1 -39.24 14.65 -33.04
N CYS A 2 -38.25 15.55 -33.07
CA CYS A 2 -38.47 16.94 -32.69
C CYS A 2 -39.39 17.59 -33.73
N SER A 3 -40.48 18.22 -33.30
CA SER A 3 -41.48 18.82 -34.19
C SER A 3 -41.03 20.17 -34.80
N LYS A 4 -39.72 20.35 -35.02
CA LYS A 4 -39.17 21.59 -35.59
C LYS A 4 -39.27 21.57 -37.13
N PRO A 5 -39.71 22.67 -37.77
CA PRO A 5 -39.73 22.77 -39.22
C PRO A 5 -38.32 22.56 -39.77
N LEU A 6 -38.17 21.55 -40.62
CA LEU A 6 -36.88 21.12 -41.17
C LEU A 6 -36.27 22.13 -42.15
N ALA A 7 -36.97 23.19 -42.55
CA ALA A 7 -36.70 24.03 -43.72
C ALA A 7 -35.37 24.82 -43.82
N SER A 8 -34.38 24.65 -42.91
CA SER A 8 -33.10 25.40 -42.99
C SER A 8 -31.85 24.71 -42.44
N VAL A 9 -31.88 23.41 -42.14
CA VAL A 9 -30.74 22.70 -41.50
C VAL A 9 -30.36 21.47 -42.33
N HIS A 10 -29.06 21.19 -42.47
CA HIS A 10 -28.55 19.95 -43.07
C HIS A 10 -29.28 18.72 -42.48
N PHE A 11 -29.76 17.82 -43.35
CA PHE A 11 -30.48 16.61 -42.94
C PHE A 11 -29.60 15.39 -43.00
N PHE A 12 -29.85 14.47 -42.06
CA PHE A 12 -29.14 13.20 -42.00
C PHE A 12 -30.13 12.06 -42.30
N PRO A 13 -29.85 11.22 -43.32
CA PRO A 13 -30.72 10.10 -43.66
C PRO A 13 -30.58 8.99 -42.61
N LEU A 14 -31.71 8.52 -42.09
CA LEU A 14 -31.75 7.40 -41.15
C LEU A 14 -32.72 6.32 -41.65
N GLU A 15 -32.28 5.06 -41.65
CA GLU A 15 -33.11 3.93 -42.04
C GLU A 15 -34.02 3.49 -40.89
N GLN A 16 -35.33 3.60 -41.06
CA GLN A 16 -36.34 3.07 -40.14
C GLN A 16 -37.31 2.18 -40.93
N ASN A 17 -37.43 0.89 -40.56
CA ASN A 17 -38.33 -0.07 -41.20
C ASN A 17 -38.16 -0.14 -42.74
N GLY A 18 -36.91 -0.09 -43.23
CA GLY A 18 -36.59 -0.12 -44.66
C GLY A 18 -36.93 1.17 -45.42
N LYS A 19 -37.22 2.28 -44.73
CA LYS A 19 -37.45 3.60 -45.32
C LYS A 19 -36.49 4.64 -44.72
N LEU A 20 -35.92 5.47 -45.58
CA LEU A 20 -35.08 6.59 -45.17
C LEU A 20 -35.97 7.76 -44.70
N VAL A 21 -35.85 8.13 -43.44
CA VAL A 21 -36.55 9.27 -42.82
C VAL A 21 -35.54 10.38 -42.55
N PRO A 22 -35.77 11.62 -43.03
CA PRO A 22 -34.90 12.73 -42.71
C PRO A 22 -35.07 13.11 -41.24
N VAL A 23 -33.97 13.07 -40.49
CA VAL A 23 -33.92 13.53 -39.10
C VAL A 23 -33.02 14.75 -38.99
N CYS A 24 -33.35 15.65 -38.06
CA CYS A 24 -32.45 16.74 -37.74
C CYS A 24 -31.18 16.17 -37.10
N GLU A 25 -30.08 16.92 -37.22
CA GLU A 25 -28.78 16.51 -36.69
C GLU A 25 -28.84 16.07 -35.23
N ARG A 26 -29.50 16.85 -34.36
CA ARG A 26 -29.63 16.49 -32.95
C ARG A 26 -30.34 15.15 -32.74
N ASP A 27 -31.42 14.89 -33.47
CA ASP A 27 -32.16 13.63 -33.36
C ASP A 27 -31.38 12.46 -34.00
N TYR A 28 -30.58 12.74 -35.02
CA TYR A 28 -29.65 11.77 -35.62
C TYR A 28 -28.59 11.33 -34.62
N PHE A 29 -27.83 12.28 -34.06
CA PHE A 29 -26.79 12.00 -33.06
C PHE A 29 -27.37 11.39 -31.78
N LYS A 30 -28.55 11.84 -31.33
CA LYS A 30 -29.23 11.25 -30.16
C LYS A 30 -29.59 9.77 -30.37
N ARG A 31 -29.98 9.38 -31.58
CA ARG A 31 -30.29 7.97 -31.90
C ARG A 31 -29.04 7.11 -32.09
N LEU A 32 -27.93 7.73 -32.45
CA LEU A 32 -26.61 7.10 -32.47
C LEU A 32 -25.92 7.10 -31.09
N ASP A 33 -26.59 7.62 -30.05
CA ASP A 33 -26.05 7.78 -28.71
C ASP A 33 -24.75 8.62 -28.67
N LEU A 34 -24.65 9.63 -29.53
CA LEU A 34 -23.49 10.53 -29.67
C LEU A 34 -23.82 11.96 -29.22
N THR A 35 -24.39 12.11 -28.02
CA THR A 35 -24.71 13.41 -27.42
C THR A 35 -23.97 13.61 -26.11
N CYS A 36 -23.44 14.81 -25.88
CA CYS A 36 -22.78 15.16 -24.64
C CYS A 36 -23.78 15.19 -23.48
N ARG A 37 -23.47 14.54 -22.37
CA ARG A 37 -24.34 14.54 -21.18
C ARG A 37 -24.52 15.93 -20.55
N THR A 38 -23.47 16.73 -20.51
CA THR A 38 -23.46 18.04 -19.83
C THR A 38 -24.26 19.10 -20.59
N CYS A 39 -24.06 19.23 -21.91
CA CYS A 39 -24.73 20.26 -22.71
C CYS A 39 -25.89 19.74 -23.58
N GLY A 40 -26.01 18.42 -23.79
CA GLY A 40 -27.04 17.82 -24.65
C GLY A 40 -26.81 17.96 -26.17
N GLU A 41 -25.69 18.57 -26.58
CA GLU A 41 -25.36 18.79 -27.99
C GLU A 41 -24.62 17.60 -28.62
N ALA A 42 -24.61 17.55 -29.96
CA ALA A 42 -23.99 16.48 -30.74
C ALA A 42 -22.45 16.48 -30.63
N LEU A 43 -21.88 15.30 -30.41
CA LEU A 43 -20.43 15.09 -30.36
C LEU A 43 -19.89 14.95 -31.78
N ARG A 44 -19.29 16.02 -32.33
CA ARG A 44 -18.75 16.05 -33.71
C ARG A 44 -17.28 15.65 -33.78
N ASP A 45 -16.52 16.00 -32.74
CA ASP A 45 -15.08 15.82 -32.64
C ASP A 45 -14.73 14.67 -31.68
N THR A 46 -13.48 14.62 -31.22
CA THR A 46 -13.05 13.69 -30.18
C THR A 46 -13.85 13.92 -28.89
N TYR A 47 -14.23 12.82 -28.24
CA TYR A 47 -15.05 12.84 -27.03
C TYR A 47 -14.54 11.81 -26.02
N ILE A 48 -14.90 12.03 -24.76
CA ILE A 48 -14.59 11.12 -23.65
C ILE A 48 -15.82 10.30 -23.34
N VAL A 49 -15.63 9.01 -23.07
CA VAL A 49 -16.66 8.10 -22.58
C VAL A 49 -16.32 7.74 -21.14
N ALA A 50 -17.23 8.01 -20.22
CA ALA A 50 -17.08 7.72 -18.80
C ALA A 50 -18.46 7.57 -18.14
N ALA A 51 -18.58 6.70 -17.15
CA ALA A 51 -19.79 6.47 -16.35
C ALA A 51 -21.05 6.27 -17.22
N ASP A 52 -20.92 5.41 -18.25
CA ASP A 52 -21.94 5.12 -19.26
C ASP A 52 -22.47 6.35 -20.01
N SER A 53 -21.65 7.40 -20.14
CA SER A 53 -22.02 8.65 -20.78
C SER A 53 -20.88 9.24 -21.58
N LYS A 54 -21.22 10.15 -22.50
CA LYS A 54 -20.26 10.76 -23.41
C LYS A 54 -20.17 12.27 -23.15
N TYR A 55 -18.97 12.82 -23.26
CA TYR A 55 -18.68 14.21 -22.91
C TYR A 55 -17.78 14.84 -23.98
N HIS A 56 -17.98 16.14 -24.23
CA HIS A 56 -16.95 16.95 -24.86
C HIS A 56 -15.74 17.03 -23.91
N LEU A 57 -14.54 17.21 -24.45
CA LEU A 57 -13.31 17.39 -23.66
C LEU A 57 -13.48 18.52 -22.63
N ASP A 58 -14.04 19.66 -23.04
CA ASP A 58 -14.26 20.82 -22.17
C ASP A 58 -15.38 20.62 -21.13
N HIS A 59 -16.26 19.64 -21.34
CA HIS A 59 -17.40 19.36 -20.45
C HIS A 59 -17.17 18.15 -19.55
N PHE A 60 -15.95 17.59 -19.59
CA PHE A 60 -15.56 16.49 -18.74
C PHE A 60 -14.99 17.03 -17.43
N THR A 61 -15.91 17.35 -16.51
CA THR A 61 -15.63 17.93 -15.19
C THR A 61 -16.20 17.07 -14.06
N CYS A 62 -15.76 17.32 -12.84
CA CYS A 62 -16.34 16.68 -11.67
C CYS A 62 -17.83 17.06 -11.51
N SER A 63 -18.69 16.11 -11.14
CA SER A 63 -20.12 16.36 -10.92
C SER A 63 -20.41 17.20 -9.66
N GLN A 64 -19.41 17.43 -8.80
CA GLN A 64 -19.53 18.17 -7.53
C GLN A 64 -18.73 19.48 -7.51
N CYS A 65 -17.80 19.68 -8.46
CA CYS A 65 -17.02 20.92 -8.58
C CYS A 65 -16.57 21.16 -10.03
N ASP A 66 -16.14 22.37 -10.34
CA ASP A 66 -15.73 22.77 -11.69
C ASP A 66 -14.30 22.32 -12.06
N THR A 67 -13.78 21.26 -11.43
CA THR A 67 -12.48 20.69 -11.77
C THR A 67 -12.57 20.02 -13.14
N HIS A 68 -11.79 20.51 -14.09
CA HIS A 68 -11.66 19.94 -15.43
C HIS A 68 -10.58 18.87 -15.42
N PHE A 69 -10.85 17.73 -16.05
CA PHE A 69 -9.87 16.65 -16.14
C PHE A 69 -9.08 16.77 -17.45
N GLY A 70 -7.76 16.91 -17.32
CA GLY A 70 -6.82 16.78 -18.43
C GLY A 70 -6.68 15.34 -18.92
N PRO A 71 -5.90 15.12 -20.00
CA PRO A 71 -5.70 13.80 -20.60
C PRO A 71 -5.10 12.75 -19.65
N ASP A 72 -4.26 13.20 -18.71
CA ASP A 72 -3.53 12.36 -17.75
C ASP A 72 -4.14 12.42 -16.34
N ASP A 73 -5.22 13.19 -16.14
CA ASP A 73 -5.84 13.34 -14.82
C ASP A 73 -6.70 12.14 -14.48
N LEU A 74 -6.65 11.76 -13.20
CA LEU A 74 -7.46 10.66 -12.68
C LEU A 74 -8.88 11.13 -12.36
N TYR A 75 -9.86 10.35 -12.79
CA TYR A 75 -11.26 10.50 -12.42
C TYR A 75 -11.83 9.19 -11.88
N TYR A 76 -12.92 9.29 -11.12
CA TYR A 76 -13.56 8.15 -10.49
C TYR A 76 -15.04 8.10 -10.82
N GLU A 77 -15.54 6.91 -11.16
CA GLU A 77 -16.93 6.70 -11.53
C GLU A 77 -17.72 6.13 -10.34
N HIS A 78 -18.87 6.73 -10.04
CA HIS A 78 -19.79 6.22 -9.01
C HIS A 78 -21.24 6.53 -9.35
N GLU A 79 -22.08 5.50 -9.43
CA GLU A 79 -23.54 5.63 -9.73
C GLU A 79 -23.84 6.50 -10.95
N GLY A 80 -23.04 6.36 -12.01
CA GLY A 80 -23.19 7.14 -13.23
C GLY A 80 -22.62 8.57 -13.15
N ASN A 81 -21.97 8.98 -12.06
CA ASN A 81 -21.32 10.28 -11.93
C ASN A 81 -19.81 10.17 -12.08
N VAL A 82 -19.18 11.27 -12.51
CA VAL A 82 -17.71 11.40 -12.63
C VAL A 82 -17.23 12.34 -11.54
N LEU A 83 -16.31 11.87 -10.71
CA LEU A 83 -15.85 12.57 -9.51
C LEU A 83 -14.34 12.76 -9.54
N CYS A 84 -13.86 13.90 -9.02
CA CYS A 84 -12.44 14.10 -8.77
C CYS A 84 -11.99 13.28 -7.57
N HIS A 85 -10.67 13.13 -7.42
CA HIS A 85 -10.05 12.42 -6.29
C HIS A 85 -10.62 12.87 -4.94
N TYR A 86 -10.75 14.18 -4.73
CA TYR A 86 -11.25 14.75 -3.48
C TYR A 86 -12.69 14.32 -3.17
N HIS A 87 -13.63 14.53 -4.09
CA HIS A 87 -15.05 14.21 -3.87
C HIS A 87 -15.28 12.71 -3.78
N TYR A 88 -14.55 11.91 -4.56
CA TYR A 88 -14.66 10.45 -4.44
C TYR A 88 -14.14 9.96 -3.08
N SER A 89 -12.95 10.42 -2.65
CA SER A 89 -12.32 10.04 -1.39
C SER A 89 -13.18 10.39 -0.18
N THR A 90 -13.76 11.59 -0.17
CA THR A 90 -14.53 12.12 0.98
C THR A 90 -15.94 11.55 1.10
N GLN A 91 -16.57 11.15 -0.01
CA GLN A 91 -17.99 10.75 0.00
C GLN A 91 -18.22 9.25 -0.13
N TYR A 92 -17.37 8.54 -0.88
CA TYR A 92 -17.69 7.17 -1.33
C TYR A 92 -16.60 6.15 -1.03
N ALA A 93 -15.36 6.59 -0.88
CA ALA A 93 -14.25 5.67 -0.95
C ALA A 93 -14.03 4.87 0.34
N ILE A 94 -13.58 3.62 0.19
CA ILE A 94 -13.32 2.75 1.34
C ILE A 94 -11.97 3.11 1.96
N ARG A 95 -11.93 3.18 3.29
CA ARG A 95 -10.71 3.48 4.04
C ARG A 95 -10.02 2.19 4.48
N CYS A 96 -8.70 2.14 4.30
CA CYS A 96 -7.88 1.05 4.76
C CYS A 96 -7.84 0.99 6.30
N LYS A 97 -8.08 -0.19 6.87
CA LYS A 97 -7.97 -0.39 8.33
C LYS A 97 -6.56 -0.13 8.86
N GLY A 98 -5.55 -0.46 8.05
CA GLY A 98 -4.13 -0.36 8.39
C GLY A 98 -3.57 1.06 8.47
N CYS A 99 -3.84 1.96 7.51
CA CYS A 99 -3.28 3.33 7.47
C CYS A 99 -4.35 4.45 7.51
N SER A 100 -5.64 4.09 7.42
CA SER A 100 -6.79 5.01 7.35
C SER A 100 -6.82 5.94 6.13
N VAL A 101 -6.01 5.67 5.10
CA VAL A 101 -6.09 6.30 3.78
C VAL A 101 -7.17 5.59 2.95
N THR A 102 -7.75 6.33 2.01
CA THR A 102 -8.63 5.78 1.01
C THR A 102 -7.95 4.72 0.12
N ILE A 103 -8.69 3.68 -0.27
CA ILE A 103 -8.24 2.67 -1.22
C ILE A 103 -8.93 2.92 -2.56
N PHE A 104 -8.15 3.35 -3.56
CA PHE A 104 -8.65 3.60 -4.91
C PHE A 104 -8.41 2.46 -5.89
N LYS A 105 -7.49 1.54 -5.57
CA LYS A 105 -7.10 0.41 -6.41
C LYS A 105 -7.63 -0.90 -5.81
N GLN A 106 -6.90 -1.99 -6.04
CA GLN A 106 -7.18 -3.28 -5.44
C GLN A 106 -7.04 -3.21 -3.91
N PHE A 107 -7.90 -3.95 -3.22
CA PHE A 107 -7.84 -4.12 -1.78
C PHE A 107 -7.76 -5.61 -1.43
N VAL A 108 -7.29 -5.87 -0.23
CA VAL A 108 -7.36 -7.19 0.41
C VAL A 108 -8.45 -7.15 1.47
N GLU A 109 -9.29 -8.19 1.47
CA GLU A 109 -10.25 -8.43 2.56
C GLU A 109 -9.54 -9.16 3.69
N GLY A 110 -9.53 -8.52 4.86
CA GLY A 110 -9.08 -9.14 6.10
C GLY A 110 -10.24 -9.80 6.84
N ASP A 111 -10.00 -10.15 8.10
CA ASP A 111 -11.03 -10.72 8.95
C ASP A 111 -12.18 -9.71 9.16
N ASN A 112 -13.40 -10.21 9.32
CA ASN A 112 -14.61 -9.40 9.55
C ASN A 112 -14.91 -8.36 8.45
N ASN A 113 -14.60 -8.66 7.19
CA ASN A 113 -14.89 -7.79 6.04
C ASN A 113 -14.15 -6.44 6.09
N GLU A 114 -13.03 -6.37 6.82
CA GLU A 114 -12.16 -5.20 6.83
C GLU A 114 -11.40 -5.08 5.50
N ARG A 115 -11.30 -3.86 4.94
CA ARG A 115 -10.55 -3.63 3.70
C ARG A 115 -9.19 -3.01 3.98
N TRP A 116 -8.19 -3.47 3.24
CA TRP A 116 -6.80 -3.11 3.44
C TRP A 116 -6.10 -2.83 2.11
N HIS A 117 -5.14 -1.91 2.10
CA HIS A 117 -4.07 -1.96 1.10
C HIS A 117 -3.25 -3.24 1.30
N ALA A 118 -2.73 -3.80 0.20
CA ALA A 118 -1.96 -5.05 0.25
C ALA A 118 -0.75 -4.94 1.19
N GLU A 119 0.00 -3.85 1.08
CA GLU A 119 1.18 -3.53 1.89
C GLU A 119 0.80 -3.34 3.37
N CYS A 120 -0.29 -2.62 3.65
CA CYS A 120 -0.81 -2.44 5.01
C CYS A 120 -1.20 -3.77 5.65
N TYR A 121 -1.88 -4.63 4.89
CA TYR A 121 -2.28 -5.95 5.37
C TYR A 121 -1.06 -6.82 5.68
N MET A 122 -0.05 -6.80 4.80
CA MET A 122 1.18 -7.54 5.03
C MET A 122 1.94 -7.02 6.26
N ILE A 123 2.09 -5.70 6.40
CA ILE A 123 2.73 -5.11 7.60
C ILE A 123 2.03 -5.57 8.88
N ASN A 124 0.69 -5.57 8.89
CA ASN A 124 -0.08 -6.04 10.02
C ASN A 124 0.10 -7.54 10.27
N LYS A 125 0.03 -8.36 9.22
CA LYS A 125 0.17 -9.82 9.31
C LYS A 125 1.55 -10.25 9.84
N PHE A 126 2.62 -9.62 9.37
CA PHE A 126 3.97 -9.98 9.77
C PHE A 126 4.37 -9.37 11.11
N TRP A 127 4.15 -8.06 11.31
CA TRP A 127 4.67 -7.37 12.49
C TRP A 127 3.59 -6.97 13.51
N ASN A 128 2.31 -7.20 13.26
CA ASN A 128 1.20 -6.78 14.13
C ASN A 128 1.29 -5.29 14.51
N VAL A 129 1.51 -4.47 13.48
CA VAL A 129 1.55 -3.00 13.55
C VAL A 129 0.41 -2.46 12.69
N ARG A 130 -0.27 -1.43 13.18
CA ARG A 130 -1.23 -0.64 12.41
C ARG A 130 -0.69 0.78 12.29
N LEU A 131 -0.59 1.27 11.07
CA LEU A 131 -0.08 2.61 10.77
C LEU A 131 -1.13 3.69 11.14
N SER A 132 -2.40 3.30 11.22
CA SER A 132 -3.53 4.14 11.62
C SER A 132 -3.46 4.60 13.06
N ASP A 133 -2.76 3.89 13.95
CA ASP A 133 -2.53 4.36 15.32
C ASP A 133 -1.71 5.68 15.34
N PHE A 134 -1.05 6.01 14.23
CA PHE A 134 -0.14 7.15 14.09
C PHE A 134 -0.68 8.20 13.12
N TYR A 135 -1.06 7.76 11.92
CA TYR A 135 -1.71 8.63 10.96
C TYR A 135 -3.14 8.99 11.37
N GLY A 136 -3.80 8.20 12.23
CA GLY A 136 -5.19 8.40 12.63
C GLY A 136 -5.41 9.60 13.55
N GLN A 137 -4.52 9.87 14.50
CA GLN A 137 -4.66 11.04 15.39
C GLN A 137 -4.35 12.35 14.68
N GLN A 138 -3.32 12.40 13.81
CA GLN A 138 -3.07 13.56 12.96
C GLN A 138 -4.20 13.75 11.93
N ARG A 139 -4.80 12.67 11.41
CA ARG A 139 -5.89 12.74 10.42
C ARG A 139 -7.28 13.04 10.95
N TYR A 140 -7.69 12.66 12.15
CA TYR A 140 -9.02 13.09 12.62
C TYR A 140 -9.08 14.62 12.80
N ALA A 141 -7.97 15.22 13.25
CA ALA A 141 -7.82 16.67 13.28
C ALA A 141 -7.72 17.26 11.87
N PHE A 142 -6.86 16.72 10.99
CA PHE A 142 -6.69 17.29 9.64
C PHE A 142 -7.80 16.99 8.64
N HIS A 143 -8.52 15.87 8.74
CA HIS A 143 -9.65 15.56 7.87
C HIS A 143 -10.87 16.41 8.23
N SER A 144 -11.12 16.64 9.53
CA SER A 144 -12.14 17.59 9.97
C SER A 144 -11.77 19.04 9.59
N ILE A 145 -10.48 19.39 9.60
CA ILE A 145 -9.99 20.71 9.16
C ILE A 145 -9.96 20.84 7.62
N ALA A 146 -9.53 19.83 6.86
CA ALA A 146 -9.42 19.90 5.39
C ALA A 146 -10.80 19.89 4.71
N VAL A 147 -11.78 19.19 5.30
CA VAL A 147 -13.18 19.28 4.88
C VAL A 147 -13.77 20.66 5.20
N SER A 148 -13.25 21.36 6.22
CA SER A 148 -13.68 22.73 6.54
C SER A 148 -12.83 23.83 5.88
N SER A 149 -11.66 23.51 5.32
CA SER A 149 -10.74 24.46 4.67
C SER A 149 -10.67 24.32 3.15
N GLU A 150 -11.45 23.43 2.53
CA GLU A 150 -11.55 23.23 1.08
C GLU A 150 -10.20 23.23 0.35
N ASN A 151 -9.24 22.40 0.80
CA ASN A 151 -7.94 22.27 0.11
C ASN A 151 -7.74 20.84 -0.46
N PRO A 152 -8.26 20.56 -1.67
CA PRO A 152 -8.13 19.27 -2.35
C PRO A 152 -6.69 18.78 -2.52
N ASP A 153 -5.77 19.68 -2.89
CA ASP A 153 -4.38 19.35 -3.20
C ASP A 153 -3.62 18.86 -1.98
N ALA A 154 -3.86 19.48 -0.82
CA ALA A 154 -3.23 19.09 0.43
C ALA A 154 -3.65 17.68 0.86
N MET A 155 -4.93 17.33 0.65
CA MET A 155 -5.44 16.00 0.96
C MET A 155 -4.81 14.95 0.05
N GLU A 156 -4.85 15.16 -1.27
CA GLU A 156 -4.28 14.22 -2.24
C GLU A 156 -2.78 13.99 -2.00
N LYS A 157 -2.03 15.06 -1.78
CA LYS A 157 -0.61 14.96 -1.46
C LYS A 157 -0.37 14.11 -0.20
N MET A 158 -1.16 14.32 0.84
CA MET A 158 -1.03 13.55 2.09
C MET A 158 -1.35 12.06 1.90
N GLU A 159 -2.39 11.73 1.12
CA GLU A 159 -2.74 10.35 0.80
C GLU A 159 -1.59 9.67 0.04
N ARG A 160 -1.05 10.36 -0.99
CA ARG A 160 0.11 9.91 -1.76
C ARG A 160 1.37 9.71 -0.92
N ASP A 161 1.73 10.70 -0.10
CA ASP A 161 2.89 10.63 0.80
C ASP A 161 2.76 9.47 1.80
N THR A 162 1.53 9.18 2.24
CA THR A 162 1.28 8.04 3.14
C THR A 162 1.44 6.72 2.41
N GLU A 163 0.83 6.56 1.23
CA GLU A 163 0.94 5.35 0.43
C GLU A 163 2.41 5.06 0.07
N GLU A 164 3.18 6.08 -0.32
CA GLU A 164 4.61 5.94 -0.61
C GLU A 164 5.38 5.47 0.63
N LYS A 165 5.15 6.08 1.80
CA LYS A 165 5.80 5.64 3.05
C LYS A 165 5.42 4.21 3.43
N VAL A 166 4.14 3.83 3.30
CA VAL A 166 3.67 2.46 3.56
C VAL A 166 4.41 1.47 2.65
N TYR A 167 4.50 1.79 1.36
CA TYR A 167 5.20 0.98 0.37
C TYR A 167 6.70 0.84 0.68
N GLN A 168 7.36 1.93 1.04
CA GLN A 168 8.77 1.92 1.45
C GLN A 168 8.99 1.08 2.71
N ILE A 169 8.16 1.24 3.75
CA ILE A 169 8.23 0.45 4.99
C ILE A 169 8.11 -1.04 4.67
N TRP A 170 7.11 -1.42 3.88
CA TRP A 170 6.90 -2.81 3.48
C TRP A 170 8.12 -3.36 2.75
N THR A 171 8.55 -2.68 1.69
CA THR A 171 9.60 -3.16 0.79
C THR A 171 10.94 -3.33 1.50
N VAL A 172 11.33 -2.36 2.34
CA VAL A 172 12.60 -2.41 3.08
C VAL A 172 12.57 -3.52 4.14
N LEU A 173 11.49 -3.60 4.92
CA LEU A 173 11.40 -4.58 6.01
C LEU A 173 11.22 -6.02 5.48
N SER A 174 10.46 -6.21 4.39
CA SER A 174 10.30 -7.53 3.78
C SER A 174 11.62 -8.02 3.18
N ALA A 175 12.36 -7.16 2.46
CA ALA A 175 13.65 -7.53 1.89
C ALA A 175 14.68 -7.88 2.99
N PHE A 176 14.70 -7.12 4.09
CA PHE A 176 15.57 -7.41 5.22
C PHE A 176 15.19 -8.73 5.91
N GLU A 177 13.89 -8.98 6.12
CA GLU A 177 13.39 -10.20 6.75
C GLU A 177 13.68 -11.44 5.89
N GLU A 178 13.45 -11.36 4.59
CA GLU A 178 13.73 -12.42 3.62
C GLU A 178 15.23 -12.76 3.60
N SER A 179 16.11 -11.75 3.51
CA SER A 179 17.55 -11.95 3.50
C SER A 179 18.08 -12.55 4.82
N SER A 180 17.52 -12.11 5.94
CA SER A 180 17.86 -12.65 7.27
C SER A 180 17.37 -14.09 7.43
N ALA A 181 16.15 -14.39 6.99
CA ALA A 181 15.55 -15.72 7.05
C ALA A 181 16.29 -16.73 6.14
N ALA A 182 16.71 -16.29 4.95
CA ALA A 182 17.55 -17.10 4.06
C ALA A 182 18.88 -17.45 4.75
N THR A 183 19.53 -16.47 5.38
CA THR A 183 20.79 -16.70 6.10
C THR A 183 20.61 -17.68 7.26
N ILE A 184 19.53 -17.55 8.04
CA ILE A 184 19.19 -18.49 9.12
C ILE A 184 18.93 -19.90 8.57
N SER A 185 18.25 -20.02 7.44
CA SER A 185 17.96 -21.30 6.79
C SER A 185 19.23 -21.98 6.27
N ASP A 186 20.16 -21.21 5.70
CA ASP A 186 21.46 -21.70 5.25
C ASP A 186 22.33 -22.14 6.44
N MET A 187 22.27 -21.42 7.58
CA MET A 187 22.91 -21.87 8.82
C MET A 187 22.43 -23.27 9.21
N LEU A 188 21.11 -23.51 9.22
CA LEU A 188 20.55 -24.84 9.52
C LEU A 188 21.03 -25.89 8.52
N MET A 189 20.95 -25.58 7.23
CA MET A 189 21.30 -26.50 6.15
C MET A 189 22.77 -26.93 6.23
N HIS A 190 23.71 -25.99 6.32
CA HIS A 190 25.14 -26.31 6.36
C HIS A 190 25.52 -27.16 7.58
N VAL A 191 24.92 -26.85 8.74
CA VAL A 191 25.15 -27.62 9.97
C VAL A 191 24.59 -29.05 9.84
N SER A 192 23.40 -29.22 9.25
CA SER A 192 22.78 -30.54 9.05
C SER A 192 23.58 -31.48 8.13
N ILE A 193 24.31 -30.92 7.16
CA ILE A 193 25.15 -31.68 6.22
C ILE A 193 26.59 -31.85 6.77
N GLY A 194 26.89 -31.28 7.95
CA GLY A 194 28.20 -31.36 8.61
C GLY A 194 29.25 -30.40 8.04
N LYS A 195 28.83 -29.39 7.25
CA LYS A 195 29.71 -28.32 6.74
C LYS A 195 29.79 -27.17 7.73
N TYR A 196 30.45 -27.39 8.86
CA TYR A 196 30.44 -26.44 9.99
C TYR A 196 31.10 -25.09 9.67
N ILE A 197 32.16 -25.07 8.85
CA ILE A 197 32.81 -23.82 8.44
C ILE A 197 31.87 -22.93 7.62
N ASP A 198 31.09 -23.53 6.71
CA ASP A 198 30.07 -22.80 5.96
C ASP A 198 28.95 -22.31 6.88
N GLY A 199 28.55 -23.11 7.88
CA GLY A 199 27.60 -22.70 8.91
C GLY A 199 28.08 -21.50 9.73
N VAL A 200 29.37 -21.45 10.10
CA VAL A 200 30.00 -20.30 10.76
C VAL A 200 30.03 -19.07 9.84
N ASN A 201 30.35 -19.26 8.56
CA ASN A 201 30.34 -18.16 7.58
C ASN A 201 28.92 -17.57 7.41
N MET A 202 27.88 -18.40 7.41
CA MET A 202 26.50 -17.92 7.38
C MET A 202 26.10 -17.23 8.69
N ALA A 203 26.55 -17.73 9.84
CA ALA A 203 26.35 -17.05 11.12
C ALA A 203 27.02 -15.67 11.16
N LYS A 204 28.20 -15.52 10.54
CA LYS A 204 28.84 -14.20 10.36
C LYS A 204 27.96 -13.26 9.53
N ARG A 205 27.43 -13.72 8.39
CA ARG A 205 26.49 -12.92 7.59
C ARG A 205 25.23 -12.56 8.37
N PHE A 206 24.75 -13.44 9.22
CA PHE A 206 23.61 -13.16 10.10
C PHE A 206 23.95 -12.06 11.12
N ILE A 207 25.15 -12.09 11.71
CA ILE A 207 25.63 -11.01 12.59
C ILE A 207 25.65 -9.66 11.87
N ASP A 208 26.03 -9.61 10.59
CA ASP A 208 26.00 -8.37 9.82
C ASP A 208 24.56 -7.80 9.71
N HIS A 209 23.55 -8.67 9.53
CA HIS A 209 22.13 -8.25 9.57
C HIS A 209 21.73 -7.72 10.94
N VAL A 210 22.11 -8.42 12.01
CA VAL A 210 21.85 -7.99 13.39
C VAL A 210 22.51 -6.63 13.68
N HIS A 211 23.71 -6.41 13.16
CA HIS A 211 24.43 -5.15 13.30
C HIS A 211 23.68 -3.98 12.66
N ILE A 212 23.21 -4.14 11.42
CA ILE A 212 22.41 -3.11 10.73
C ILE A 212 21.13 -2.79 11.52
N LEU A 213 20.45 -3.82 12.02
CA LEU A 213 19.24 -3.63 12.84
C LEU A 213 19.55 -2.90 14.14
N PHE A 214 20.65 -3.24 14.82
CA PHE A 214 21.05 -2.57 16.05
C PHE A 214 21.42 -1.10 15.81
N GLN A 215 22.13 -0.79 14.71
CA GLN A 215 22.40 0.60 14.34
C GLN A 215 21.11 1.39 14.11
N ALA A 216 20.12 0.82 13.42
CA ALA A 216 18.83 1.47 13.22
C ALA A 216 18.09 1.71 14.54
N ILE A 217 18.17 0.76 15.48
CA ILE A 217 17.59 0.89 16.82
C ILE A 217 18.32 1.96 17.65
N ASP A 218 19.65 2.00 17.60
CA ASP A 218 20.46 2.99 18.32
C ASP A 218 20.17 4.41 17.81
N LEU A 219 19.95 4.57 16.50
CA LEU A 219 19.49 5.83 15.91
C LEU A 219 18.11 6.23 16.45
N LEU A 220 17.17 5.29 16.53
CA LEU A 220 15.84 5.55 17.11
C LEU A 220 15.91 5.92 18.59
N ASP A 221 16.74 5.22 19.39
CA ASP A 221 16.95 5.53 20.81
C ASP A 221 17.54 6.94 20.98
N GLY A 222 18.47 7.33 20.09
CA GLY A 222 19.00 8.70 20.02
C GLY A 222 17.92 9.76 19.80
N MET A 223 16.98 9.52 18.88
CA MET A 223 15.87 10.43 18.62
C MET A 223 14.92 10.56 19.83
N TYR A 224 14.71 9.49 20.59
CA TYR A 224 13.92 9.52 21.84
C TYR A 224 14.59 10.36 22.93
N ILE A 225 15.91 10.20 23.08
CA ILE A 225 16.72 10.97 24.03
C ILE A 225 16.65 12.46 23.69
N GLU A 226 16.73 12.84 22.41
CA GLU A 226 16.60 14.22 21.96
C GLU A 226 15.23 14.84 22.31
N LYS A 227 14.15 14.05 22.27
CA LYS A 227 12.79 14.47 22.67
C LYS A 227 12.54 14.41 24.17
N ASN A 228 13.53 13.98 24.96
CA ASN A 228 13.42 13.80 26.42
C ASN A 228 12.33 12.79 26.82
N GLU A 229 12.06 11.82 25.94
CA GLU A 229 11.08 10.75 26.14
C GLU A 229 11.81 9.43 26.45
N GLN A 230 11.19 8.58 27.27
CA GLN A 230 11.73 7.23 27.49
C GLN A 230 11.36 6.33 26.30
N GLY A 231 12.37 6.03 25.49
CA GLY A 231 12.26 5.03 24.43
C GLY A 231 11.91 3.64 24.98
N PRO A 232 11.35 2.75 24.14
CA PRO A 232 11.02 1.40 24.54
C PRO A 232 12.27 0.57 24.88
N ASN A 233 12.09 -0.49 25.66
CA ASN A 233 13.20 -1.32 26.14
C ASN A 233 13.75 -2.26 25.06
N PHE A 234 14.48 -1.72 24.08
CA PHE A 234 15.15 -2.52 23.06
C PHE A 234 16.23 -3.45 23.63
N LYS A 235 16.81 -3.07 24.78
CA LYS A 235 17.97 -3.73 25.39
C LYS A 235 17.69 -5.18 25.78
N LYS A 236 16.46 -5.50 26.18
CA LYS A 236 16.09 -6.86 26.60
C LYS A 236 16.11 -7.82 25.40
N GLU A 237 15.46 -7.46 24.31
CA GLU A 237 15.34 -8.27 23.09
C GLU A 237 16.68 -8.34 22.34
N ALA A 238 17.44 -7.23 22.31
CA ALA A 238 18.80 -7.22 21.75
C ALA A 238 19.71 -8.20 22.50
N ARG A 239 19.69 -8.19 23.85
CA ARG A 239 20.44 -9.15 24.67
C ARG A 239 20.01 -10.60 24.43
N ALA A 240 18.71 -10.84 24.27
CA ALA A 240 18.19 -12.18 24.00
C ALA A 240 18.67 -12.70 22.63
N LEU A 241 18.71 -11.84 21.61
CA LEU A 241 19.24 -12.17 20.30
C LEU A 241 20.74 -12.48 20.36
N SER A 242 21.53 -11.60 20.97
CA SER A 242 22.98 -11.81 21.12
C SER A 242 23.32 -13.09 21.88
N ARG A 243 22.57 -13.40 22.95
CA ARG A 243 22.76 -14.65 23.70
C ARG A 243 22.52 -15.88 22.82
N LYS A 244 21.43 -15.91 22.06
CA LYS A 244 21.14 -17.03 21.15
C LYS A 244 22.19 -17.19 20.04
N THR A 245 22.74 -16.07 19.55
CA THR A 245 23.85 -16.10 18.58
C THR A 245 25.09 -16.73 19.21
N VAL A 246 25.43 -16.40 20.46
CA VAL A 246 26.55 -17.02 21.18
C VAL A 246 26.28 -18.50 21.44
N ASP A 247 25.07 -18.86 21.86
CA ASP A 247 24.66 -20.25 22.11
C ASP A 247 24.79 -21.11 20.83
N PHE A 248 24.53 -20.54 19.65
CA PHE A 248 24.74 -21.21 18.36
C PHE A 248 26.22 -21.55 18.13
N PHE A 249 27.15 -20.62 18.37
CA PHE A 249 28.58 -20.92 18.25
C PHE A 249 29.06 -21.92 19.31
N ALA A 250 28.54 -21.84 20.53
CA ALA A 250 28.84 -22.80 21.59
C ALA A 250 28.41 -24.22 21.19
N LEU A 251 27.21 -24.37 20.60
CA LEU A 251 26.73 -25.63 20.08
C LEU A 251 27.68 -26.19 19.00
N LEU A 252 28.08 -25.37 18.03
CA LEU A 252 29.01 -25.77 16.98
C LEU A 252 30.37 -26.23 17.54
N SER A 253 30.90 -25.52 18.54
CA SER A 253 32.17 -25.85 19.18
C SER A 253 32.13 -27.21 19.87
N GLN A 254 31.09 -27.48 20.67
CA GLN A 254 30.94 -28.75 21.41
C GLN A 254 30.86 -29.95 20.46
N THR A 255 30.24 -29.78 19.30
CA THR A 255 30.12 -30.84 18.29
C THR A 255 31.41 -31.14 17.52
N GLN A 256 32.36 -30.19 17.46
CA GLN A 256 33.69 -30.48 16.91
C GLN A 256 34.55 -31.29 17.89
N GLU A 257 34.47 -30.98 19.19
CA GLU A 257 35.28 -31.65 20.22
C GLU A 257 34.83 -33.08 20.52
N SER A 258 33.52 -33.35 20.40
CA SER A 258 32.95 -34.64 20.84
C SER A 258 33.22 -35.81 19.88
N GLY A 259 33.73 -35.57 18.65
CA GLY A 259 34.03 -36.59 17.64
C GLY A 259 32.85 -37.48 17.20
N LEU A 260 31.67 -37.30 17.77
CA LEU A 260 30.49 -38.12 17.61
C LEU A 260 29.52 -37.46 16.63
N ARG A 261 29.30 -38.20 15.54
CA ARG A 261 28.17 -38.25 14.59
C ARG A 261 27.51 -36.91 14.27
N ARG A 262 27.52 -36.58 12.97
CA ARG A 262 26.62 -35.63 12.27
C ARG A 262 25.51 -35.14 13.19
N ILE A 263 25.47 -33.83 13.48
CA ILE A 263 24.29 -33.18 14.04
C ILE A 263 23.17 -33.39 13.00
N GLY A 264 22.53 -34.56 13.02
CA GLY A 264 21.17 -34.67 12.52
C GLY A 264 20.38 -33.62 13.26
N ILE A 265 19.52 -32.89 12.56
CA ILE A 265 18.76 -31.74 13.05
C ILE A 265 18.34 -31.96 14.51
N THR A 266 19.13 -31.43 15.46
CA THR A 266 18.85 -31.62 16.89
C THR A 266 17.73 -30.66 17.26
N GLN A 267 16.89 -31.06 18.22
CA GLN A 267 15.86 -30.16 18.74
C GLN A 267 16.47 -28.85 19.25
N ASP A 268 17.68 -28.89 19.79
CA ASP A 268 18.41 -27.72 20.27
C ASP A 268 18.76 -26.74 19.14
N LEU A 269 19.23 -27.24 18.00
CA LEU A 269 19.56 -26.39 16.84
C LEU A 269 18.30 -25.72 16.27
N LEU A 270 17.20 -26.47 16.13
CA LEU A 270 15.92 -25.92 15.68
C LEU A 270 15.38 -24.87 16.65
N SER A 271 15.48 -25.12 17.95
CA SER A 271 15.06 -24.20 19.00
C SER A 271 15.87 -22.89 18.98
N LEU A 272 17.19 -22.99 18.77
CA LEU A 272 18.07 -21.83 18.62
C LEU A 272 17.69 -21.01 17.40
N ILE A 273 17.58 -21.65 16.23
CA ILE A 273 17.28 -21.00 14.95
C ILE A 273 15.88 -20.35 14.95
N THR A 274 14.87 -21.06 15.45
CA THR A 274 13.53 -20.50 15.63
C THR A 274 13.56 -19.32 16.59
N GLY A 275 14.37 -19.41 17.65
CA GLY A 275 14.59 -18.32 18.59
C GLY A 275 15.27 -17.09 17.97
N LEU A 276 16.23 -17.27 17.07
CA LEU A 276 16.88 -16.18 16.33
C LEU A 276 15.87 -15.43 15.46
N ALA A 277 15.10 -16.17 14.66
CA ALA A 277 14.06 -15.61 13.79
C ALA A 277 12.99 -14.85 14.60
N ASN A 278 12.51 -15.43 15.70
CA ASN A 278 11.52 -14.80 16.56
C ASN A 278 12.04 -13.52 17.23
N ASN A 279 13.28 -13.53 17.74
CA ASN A 279 13.88 -12.35 18.34
C ASN A 279 14.10 -11.23 17.31
N LEU A 280 14.56 -11.58 16.10
CA LEU A 280 14.71 -10.63 15.00
C LEU A 280 13.36 -9.98 14.65
N LYS A 281 12.32 -10.81 14.44
CA LYS A 281 10.96 -10.34 14.16
C LYS A 281 10.41 -9.45 15.26
N SER A 282 10.69 -9.77 16.52
CA SER A 282 10.29 -8.97 17.68
C SER A 282 10.99 -7.60 17.68
N LEU A 283 12.28 -7.56 17.39
CA LEU A 283 13.03 -6.30 17.29
C LEU A 283 12.54 -5.42 16.15
N ILE A 284 12.28 -5.98 14.96
CA ILE A 284 11.69 -5.23 13.85
C ILE A 284 10.32 -4.65 14.25
N ARG A 285 9.47 -5.45 14.91
CA ARG A 285 8.18 -4.98 15.41
C ARG A 285 8.32 -3.83 16.40
N ILE A 286 9.19 -3.97 17.41
CA ILE A 286 9.39 -2.93 18.42
C ILE A 286 9.96 -1.68 17.74
N GLY A 287 11.00 -1.82 16.92
CA GLY A 287 11.59 -0.72 16.14
C GLY A 287 10.57 0.03 15.31
N LEU A 288 9.74 -0.68 14.53
CA LEU A 288 8.68 -0.07 13.72
C LEU A 288 7.64 0.65 14.58
N LYS A 289 7.16 0.03 15.66
CA LYS A 289 6.22 0.71 16.58
C LYS A 289 6.82 1.98 17.17
N SER A 290 8.09 1.93 17.54
CA SER A 290 8.82 3.04 18.16
C SER A 290 9.03 4.18 17.18
N ALA A 291 9.49 3.87 15.97
CA ALA A 291 9.67 4.86 14.91
C ALA A 291 8.37 5.59 14.55
N LEU A 292 7.23 4.92 14.72
CA LEU A 292 5.92 5.50 14.46
C LEU A 292 5.39 6.32 15.64
N THR A 293 5.72 5.97 16.89
CA THR A 293 5.35 6.75 18.09
C THR A 293 6.20 8.00 18.29
N LEU A 294 7.34 8.10 17.61
CA LEU A 294 8.26 9.23 17.71
C LEU A 294 7.73 10.47 16.99
#